data_AF-A0A351R294-F1
#
_entry.id   AF-A0A351R294-F1
#
_cell.length_a   1.000
_cell.length_b   1.000
_cell.length_c   1.000
_cell.angle_alpha   90.00
_cell.angle_beta   90.00
_cell.angle_gamma   90.00
#
_symmetry.space_group_name_H-M   'P 1'
#
loop_
_entity.id
_entity.type
_entity.pdbx_description
1 polymer ?
#
loop_
_entity_poly.entity_id
_entity_poly.type
_entity_poly.pdbx_seq_one_letter_code
_entity_poly.pdbx_strand_id
1 'polypeptide(L)'
;MLGNIHSIETFGSADGPGVRYLIFLKGCNMRCKYCHNPDTWAKTEGEMKSAEEILQQALRYKRYWGKKGGITVSGGEALLQIDFVTELFTLAKEKGVNTCLDTAGNPFTRE
;
A
#
# COMPACT_ATOMS: atom_id res chain seq x y z
N MET A 1 -3.08 11.85 -7.92
CA MET A 1 -2.72 12.38 -6.58
C MET A 1 -1.40 11.77 -6.11
N LEU A 2 -0.64 12.44 -5.25
CA LEU A 2 0.61 11.88 -4.72
C LEU A 2 0.36 11.13 -3.42
N GLY A 3 0.94 9.94 -3.29
CA GLY A 3 1.03 9.17 -2.05
C GLY A 3 2.35 9.43 -1.34
N ASN A 4 2.29 9.52 -0.01
CA ASN A 4 3.45 9.65 0.87
C ASN A 4 3.90 8.26 1.29
N ILE A 5 4.95 7.75 0.64
CA ILE A 5 5.42 6.37 0.74
C ILE A 5 6.51 6.26 1.81
N HIS A 6 6.37 5.31 2.73
CA HIS A 6 7.41 4.95 3.69
C HIS A 6 8.48 4.08 3.03
N SER A 7 8.06 2.94 2.49
CA SER A 7 8.95 1.96 1.86
C SER A 7 8.19 1.06 0.90
N ILE A 8 8.93 0.30 0.10
CA ILE A 8 8.42 -0.67 -0.84
C ILE A 8 9.13 -2.00 -0.61
N GLU A 9 8.37 -3.08 -0.57
CA GLU A 9 8.91 -4.45 -0.57
C GLU A 9 8.44 -5.18 -1.83
N THR A 10 9.38 -5.69 -2.61
CA THR A 10 9.09 -6.21 -3.96
C THR A 10 8.68 -7.69 -3.98
N PHE A 11 8.81 -8.39 -2.85
CA PHE A 11 8.57 -9.83 -2.72
C PHE A 11 8.07 -10.19 -1.31
N GLY A 12 6.89 -9.70 -0.92
CA GLY A 12 6.26 -10.16 0.32
C GLY A 12 5.48 -11.46 0.09
N SER A 13 5.55 -12.38 1.06
CA SER A 13 4.88 -13.68 1.00
C SER A 13 3.92 -13.93 2.17
N ALA A 14 3.84 -13.00 3.13
CA ALA A 14 3.00 -13.08 4.31
C ALA A 14 1.82 -12.08 4.28
N ASP A 15 1.80 -11.16 3.31
CA ASP A 15 1.02 -9.92 3.35
C ASP A 15 -0.17 -9.95 2.38
N GLY A 16 -0.79 -11.12 2.30
CA GLY A 16 -1.90 -11.43 1.41
C GLY A 16 -1.64 -12.65 0.52
N PRO A 17 -2.56 -12.95 -0.42
CA PRO A 17 -2.46 -14.16 -1.23
C PRO A 17 -1.26 -14.16 -2.19
N GLY A 18 -0.43 -15.20 -2.18
CA GLY A 18 0.69 -15.32 -3.13
C GLY A 18 1.81 -14.29 -2.90
N VAL A 19 2.67 -14.08 -3.90
CA VAL A 19 3.78 -13.13 -3.82
C VAL A 19 3.31 -11.72 -4.16
N ARG A 20 3.63 -10.75 -3.32
CA ARG A 20 3.06 -9.40 -3.39
C ARG A 20 4.13 -8.32 -3.49
N TYR A 21 3.81 -7.27 -4.24
CA TYR A 21 4.52 -6.01 -4.24
C TYR A 21 3.84 -5.10 -3.22
N LEU A 22 4.51 -4.86 -2.10
CA LEU A 22 3.99 -4.08 -0.99
C LEU A 22 4.41 -2.64 -1.10
N ILE A 23 3.44 -1.76 -0.82
CA ILE A 23 3.65 -0.33 -0.67
C ILE A 23 3.23 0.01 0.76
N PHE A 24 4.21 0.37 1.58
CA PHE A 24 3.96 0.85 2.94
C PHE A 24 3.80 2.37 2.89
N LEU A 25 2.64 2.89 3.27
CA LEU A 25 2.37 4.33 3.35
C LEU A 25 2.80 4.93 4.69
N LYS A 26 3.19 6.20 4.67
CA LYS A 26 3.36 7.03 5.88
C LYS A 26 1.99 7.43 6.46
N GLY A 27 2.01 7.74 7.76
CA GLY A 27 0.88 8.20 8.55
C GLY A 27 0.14 7.08 9.24
N CYS A 28 -0.05 7.19 10.56
CA CYS A 28 -1.00 6.40 11.33
C CYS A 28 -1.50 7.23 12.52
N ASN A 29 -2.82 7.27 12.75
CA ASN A 29 -3.38 7.93 13.93
C ASN A 29 -3.39 7.03 15.17
N MET A 30 -3.17 5.72 15.00
CA MET A 30 -3.14 4.77 16.11
C MET A 30 -1.77 4.73 16.78
N ARG A 31 -1.74 4.28 18.03
CA ARG A 31 -0.53 4.08 18.84
C ARG A 31 -0.55 2.71 19.49
N CYS A 32 -0.67 1.67 18.66
CA CYS A 32 -0.70 0.28 19.10
C CYS A 32 0.53 0.00 19.97
N LYS A 33 0.34 -0.60 21.15
CA LYS A 33 1.44 -0.91 22.09
C LYS A 33 2.49 -1.86 21.49
N TYR A 34 2.10 -2.61 20.48
CA TYR A 34 2.91 -3.60 19.76
C TYR A 34 3.14 -3.18 18.30
N CYS A 35 3.07 -1.89 17.97
CA CYS A 35 3.32 -1.44 16.59
C CYS A 35 4.73 -1.86 16.15
N HIS A 36 4.81 -2.66 15.07
CA HIS A 36 6.08 -3.10 14.52
C HIS A 36 6.81 -1.99 13.74
N ASN A 37 6.09 -0.95 13.32
CA ASN A 37 6.60 0.11 12.45
C ASN A 37 6.22 1.52 12.99
N PRO A 38 6.69 1.91 14.19
CA PRO A 38 6.37 3.22 14.77
C PRO A 38 6.91 4.40 13.95
N ASP A 39 7.93 4.17 13.13
CA ASP A 39 8.49 5.10 12.15
C ASP A 39 7.54 5.44 10.99
N THR A 40 6.47 4.66 10.80
CA THR A 40 5.39 4.99 9.86
C THR A 40 4.40 6.02 10.42
N TRP A 41 4.42 6.33 11.71
CA TRP A 41 3.40 7.19 12.34
C TRP A 41 3.38 8.62 11.82
N ALA A 42 4.57 9.18 11.52
CA ALA A 42 4.69 10.51 10.97
C ALA A 42 3.94 10.60 9.63
N LYS A 43 3.15 11.66 9.45
CA LYS A 43 2.40 11.94 8.21
C LYS A 43 3.26 12.66 7.16
N THR A 44 4.55 12.79 7.45
CA THR A 44 5.55 13.53 6.69
C THR A 44 6.76 12.63 6.45
N GLU A 45 7.78 13.15 5.75
CA GLU A 45 9.10 12.51 5.62
C GLU A 45 9.13 11.16 4.88
N GLY A 46 8.08 10.82 4.13
CA GLY A 46 8.17 9.76 3.12
C GLY A 46 8.45 10.34 1.74
N GLU A 47 8.52 9.44 0.77
CA GLU A 47 8.74 9.78 -0.64
C GLU A 47 7.39 10.03 -1.33
N MET A 48 7.22 11.20 -1.93
CA MET A 48 5.98 11.53 -2.63
C MET A 48 6.00 10.93 -4.05
N LYS A 49 5.07 10.01 -4.34
CA LYS A 49 4.97 9.34 -5.66
C LYS A 49 3.56 9.35 -6.20
N SER A 50 3.41 9.41 -7.52
CA SER A 50 2.09 9.23 -8.13
C SER A 50 1.69 7.75 -8.18
N ALA A 51 0.38 7.51 -8.33
CA ALA A 51 -0.15 6.16 -8.49
C ALA A 51 0.39 5.48 -9.75
N GLU A 52 0.54 6.21 -10.85
CA GLU A 52 1.13 5.73 -12.09
C GLU A 52 2.59 5.32 -11.89
N GLU A 53 3.39 6.14 -11.22
CA GLU A 53 4.80 5.86 -10.98
C GLU A 53 4.96 4.54 -10.19
N ILE A 54 4.20 4.40 -9.10
CA ILE A 54 4.17 3.18 -8.28
C ILE A 54 3.71 1.98 -9.10
N LEU A 55 2.65 2.11 -9.89
CA LEU A 55 2.17 1.01 -10.71
C LEU A 55 3.20 0.57 -11.74
N GLN A 56 3.87 1.51 -12.42
CA GLN A 56 4.93 1.17 -13.38
C GLN A 56 6.10 0.45 -12.70
N GLN A 57 6.49 0.89 -11.50
CA GLN A 57 7.51 0.19 -10.70
C GLN A 57 7.06 -1.23 -10.32
N ALA A 58 5.82 -1.40 -9.86
CA ALA A 58 5.27 -2.69 -9.48
C ALA A 58 5.20 -3.66 -10.66
N LEU A 59 4.77 -3.21 -11.84
CA LEU A 59 4.60 -4.05 -13.02
C LEU A 59 5.91 -4.70 -13.50
N ARG A 60 7.07 -4.12 -13.19
CA ARG A 60 8.39 -4.75 -13.44
C ARG A 60 8.57 -6.09 -12.72
N TYR A 61 7.81 -6.33 -11.66
CA TYR A 61 7.87 -7.53 -10.83
C TYR A 61 6.70 -8.51 -11.09
N LYS A 62 5.80 -8.19 -12.04
CA LYS A 62 4.57 -8.97 -12.31
C LYS A 62 4.81 -10.47 -12.51
N ARG A 63 5.96 -10.86 -13.09
CA ARG A 63 6.33 -12.26 -13.32
C ARG A 63 6.45 -13.09 -12.03
N TYR A 64 6.71 -12.46 -10.89
CA TYR A 64 6.91 -13.15 -9.61
C TYR A 64 5.60 -13.41 -8.85
N TRP A 65 4.52 -12.72 -9.21
CA TRP A 65 3.25 -12.75 -8.47
C TRP A 65 2.48 -14.08 -8.63
N GLY A 66 2.78 -14.85 -9.68
CA GLY A 66 2.04 -16.07 -9.99
C GLY A 66 0.54 -15.78 -10.23
N LYS A 67 -0.32 -16.76 -9.95
CA LYS A 67 -1.77 -16.66 -10.22
C LYS A 67 -2.56 -15.86 -9.17
N LYS A 68 -2.05 -15.75 -7.95
CA LYS A 68 -2.77 -15.18 -6.79
C LYS A 68 -2.16 -13.89 -6.25
N GLY A 69 -0.89 -13.62 -6.58
CA GLY A 69 -0.15 -12.43 -6.14
C GLY A 69 -0.62 -11.14 -6.81
N GLY A 70 0.07 -10.04 -6.49
CA GLY A 70 -0.29 -8.73 -6.99
C GLY A 70 0.26 -7.61 -6.12
N ILE A 71 -0.53 -6.56 -5.93
CA ILE A 71 -0.15 -5.41 -5.10
C ILE A 71 -0.85 -5.53 -3.73
N THR A 72 -0.13 -5.16 -2.67
CA THR A 72 -0.71 -4.88 -1.34
C THR A 72 -0.34 -3.45 -0.95
N VAL A 73 -1.31 -2.69 -0.42
CA VAL A 73 -1.05 -1.40 0.22
C VAL A 73 -1.27 -1.55 1.72
N SER A 74 -0.23 -1.22 2.48
CA SER A 74 -0.16 -1.30 3.95
C SER A 74 0.56 -0.05 4.48
N GLY A 75 1.29 -0.14 5.59
CA GLY A 75 2.10 0.95 6.16
C GLY A 75 1.66 1.30 7.56
N GLY A 76 1.58 2.60 7.84
CA GLY A 76 0.94 3.08 9.04
C GLY A 76 -0.55 2.76 9.02
N GLU A 77 -1.31 3.54 8.26
CA GLU A 77 -2.72 3.28 8.00
C GLU A 77 -3.08 3.79 6.61
N ALA A 78 -3.24 2.83 5.68
CA ALA A 78 -3.44 3.11 4.27
C ALA A 78 -4.67 3.96 3.99
N LEU A 79 -5.73 3.84 4.81
CA LEU A 79 -6.96 4.60 4.64
C LEU A 79 -6.80 6.10 4.93
N LEU A 80 -5.71 6.55 5.55
CA LEU A 80 -5.41 7.99 5.68
C LEU A 80 -5.07 8.65 4.34
N GLN A 81 -4.73 7.86 3.31
CA GLN A 81 -4.42 8.32 1.97
C GLN A 81 -5.37 7.68 0.93
N ILE A 82 -6.65 7.53 1.29
CA ILE A 82 -7.64 6.74 0.55
C ILE A 82 -7.76 7.11 -0.93
N ASP A 83 -7.63 8.38 -1.28
CA ASP A 83 -7.78 8.80 -2.68
C ASP A 83 -6.62 8.30 -3.54
N PHE A 84 -5.38 8.35 -3.02
CA PHE A 84 -4.22 7.75 -3.68
C PHE A 84 -4.38 6.23 -3.81
N VAL A 85 -4.85 5.55 -2.75
CA VAL A 85 -5.09 4.10 -2.78
C VAL A 85 -6.15 3.73 -3.83
N THR A 86 -7.22 4.52 -3.91
CA THR A 86 -8.31 4.33 -4.87
C THR A 86 -7.83 4.50 -6.31
N GLU A 87 -7.05 5.54 -6.58
CA GLU A 87 -6.43 5.79 -7.89
C GLU A 87 -5.49 4.65 -8.29
N LEU A 88 -4.58 4.24 -7.40
CA LEU A 88 -3.67 3.12 -7.63
C LEU A 88 -4.41 1.82 -7.91
N PHE A 89 -5.43 1.50 -7.11
CA PHE A 89 -6.20 0.26 -7.31
C PHE A 89 -7.05 0.27 -8.57
N THR A 90 -7.57 1.43 -8.97
CA THR A 90 -8.28 1.58 -10.24
C THR A 90 -7.33 1.27 -11.40
N LEU A 91 -6.18 1.93 -11.46
CA LEU A 91 -5.17 1.71 -12.49
C LEU A 91 -4.63 0.26 -12.48
N ALA A 92 -4.42 -0.33 -11.29
CA ALA A 92 -3.97 -1.71 -11.15
C ALA A 92 -5.02 -2.70 -11.71
N LYS A 93 -6.31 -2.50 -11.39
CA LYS A 93 -7.39 -3.34 -11.89
C LYS A 93 -7.57 -3.25 -13.40
N GLU A 94 -7.41 -2.07 -14.00
CA GLU A 94 -7.39 -1.91 -15.46
C GLU A 94 -6.30 -2.76 -16.15
N LYS A 95 -5.21 -3.07 -15.43
CA LYS A 95 -4.11 -3.94 -15.92
C LYS A 95 -4.27 -5.41 -15.49
N GLY A 96 -5.42 -5.78 -14.93
CA GLY A 96 -5.71 -7.12 -14.43
C GLY A 96 -4.85 -7.53 -13.24
N VAL A 97 -4.36 -6.56 -12.46
CA VAL A 97 -3.56 -6.82 -11.26
C VAL A 97 -4.48 -7.04 -10.07
N ASN A 98 -4.25 -8.10 -9.31
CA ASN A 98 -4.94 -8.34 -8.05
C ASN A 98 -4.47 -7.33 -6.99
N THR A 99 -5.40 -6.76 -6.24
CA THR A 99 -5.13 -5.75 -5.21
C THR A 99 -5.56 -6.25 -3.84
N CYS A 100 -4.77 -5.93 -2.82
CA CYS A 100 -5.06 -6.22 -1.42
C CYS A 100 -4.87 -4.93 -0.60
N LEU A 101 -5.84 -4.61 0.25
CA LEU A 101 -5.75 -3.52 1.22
C LEU A 101 -5.50 -4.13 2.60
N ASP A 102 -4.43 -3.70 3.25
CA ASP A 102 -4.12 -4.02 4.63
C ASP A 102 -4.33 -2.77 5.49
N THR A 103 -5.27 -2.83 6.42
CA THR A 103 -5.78 -1.67 7.16
C THR A 103 -6.31 -2.09 8.52
N ALA A 104 -6.20 -1.19 9.51
CA ALA A 104 -6.87 -1.32 10.79
C ALA A 104 -8.29 -0.72 10.78
N GLY A 105 -8.74 -0.17 9.64
CA GLY A 105 -10.08 0.39 9.45
C GLY A 105 -10.27 1.80 10.02
N ASN A 106 -9.22 2.49 10.46
CA ASN A 106 -9.27 3.89 10.89
C ASN A 106 -8.77 4.76 9.73
N PRO A 107 -9.40 5.84 9.25
CA PRO A 107 -10.43 6.68 9.87
C PRO A 107 -11.85 6.36 9.39
N PHE A 108 -12.12 5.14 8.90
CA PHE A 108 -13.43 4.83 8.33
C PHE A 108 -14.54 5.10 9.35
N THR A 109 -15.45 5.98 8.97
CA THR A 109 -16.67 6.31 9.71
C THR A 109 -17.88 6.09 8.81
N ARG A 110 -19.02 5.74 9.41
CA ARG A 110 -20.34 5.68 8.74
C ARG A 110 -21.13 6.98 8.91
N GLU A 111 -20.62 7.88 9.74
CA GLU A 111 -21.17 9.21 10.00
C GLU A 111 -20.86 10.17 8.84
#